data_AF-A0A957GL28-F1
#
_entry.id   AF-A0A957GL28-F1
#
_cell.length_a   1.000
_cell.length_b   1.000
_cell.length_c   1.000
_cell.angle_alpha   90.00
_cell.angle_beta   90.00
_cell.angle_gamma   90.00
#
_symmetry.space_group_name_H-M   'P 1'
#
loop_
_entity.id
_entity.type
_entity.pdbx_description
1 polymer ?
#
loop_
_entity_poly.entity_id
_entity_poly.type
_entity_poly.pdbx_seq_one_letter_code
_entity_poly.pdbx_strand_id
1 'polypeptide(L)'
;MGESWPLAEQFPDNLRPVYTHHASSTGPNYEVYYWDGEVDVAAWAAKQHGEVRGQNGRFLSLPLRYGNIIDLVGYQRSGKSWWSVWRVAAPANTGSLTLGAHLYTGDEAPLVADGLGYTSEQWQPGDLFVQMSEFGENGRYLDTGLYDYTTGQRLTYASPEGDGD
;
A
#
# COMPACT_ATOMS: atom_id res chain seq x y z
N MET A 1 11.31 1.24 -23.81
CA MET A 1 11.79 2.07 -22.70
C MET A 1 10.56 2.33 -21.85
N GLY A 2 10.43 1.65 -20.71
CA GLY A 2 9.26 1.82 -19.84
C GLY A 2 9.27 3.23 -19.29
N GLU A 3 8.14 3.93 -19.33
CA GLU A 3 7.98 5.21 -18.64
C GLU A 3 8.40 5.02 -17.18
N SER A 4 9.36 5.83 -16.73
CA SER A 4 9.72 5.90 -15.32
C SER A 4 8.47 6.29 -14.55
N TRP A 5 8.22 5.58 -13.45
CA TRP A 5 7.14 5.92 -12.54
C TRP A 5 7.33 7.37 -12.07
N PRO A 6 6.33 8.26 -12.14
CA PRO A 6 6.48 9.66 -11.76
C PRO A 6 6.95 9.86 -10.30
N LEU A 7 6.74 8.85 -9.45
CA LEU A 7 7.23 8.81 -8.07
C LEU A 7 8.67 8.31 -7.94
N ALA A 8 9.20 7.57 -8.91
CA ALA A 8 10.59 7.12 -8.90
C ALA A 8 11.58 8.28 -9.00
N GLU A 9 11.22 9.33 -9.72
CA GLU A 9 11.98 10.59 -9.77
C GLU A 9 11.96 11.35 -8.44
N GLN A 10 11.04 10.98 -7.53
CA GLN A 10 10.93 11.53 -6.19
C GLN A 10 11.48 10.57 -5.13
N PHE A 11 11.94 9.37 -5.51
CA PHE A 11 12.54 8.45 -4.55
C PHE A 11 13.89 8.97 -4.10
N PRO A 12 14.20 8.81 -2.80
CA PRO A 12 15.55 9.02 -2.32
C PRO A 12 16.57 8.12 -3.06
N ASP A 13 17.75 8.65 -3.34
CA ASP A 13 18.82 7.95 -4.08
C ASP A 13 19.30 6.65 -3.41
N ASN A 14 19.01 6.48 -2.11
CA ASN A 14 19.39 5.30 -1.32
C ASN A 14 18.34 4.17 -1.34
N LEU A 15 17.18 4.35 -1.98
CA LEU A 15 16.23 3.26 -2.18
C LEU A 15 16.70 2.36 -3.34
N ARG A 16 16.77 1.05 -3.09
CA ARG A 16 17.19 0.07 -4.10
C ARG A 16 16.02 -0.83 -4.48
N PRO A 17 15.58 -0.85 -5.76
CA PRO A 17 14.52 -1.76 -6.17
C PRO A 17 15.02 -3.20 -6.03
N VAL A 18 14.24 -4.03 -5.33
CA VAL A 18 14.51 -5.47 -5.17
C VAL A 18 13.52 -6.32 -5.94
N TYR A 19 12.35 -5.78 -6.27
CA TYR A 19 11.34 -6.46 -7.07
C TYR A 19 10.43 -5.47 -7.80
N THR A 20 10.12 -5.73 -9.06
CA THR A 20 9.15 -4.96 -9.84
C THR A 20 8.13 -5.92 -10.43
N HIS A 21 6.86 -5.59 -10.25
CA HIS A 21 5.74 -6.27 -10.88
C HIS A 21 5.03 -5.33 -11.85
N HIS A 22 5.00 -5.76 -13.10
CA HIS A 22 4.12 -5.18 -14.10
C HIS A 22 2.83 -5.95 -14.12
N ALA A 23 1.74 -5.22 -13.96
CA ALA A 23 0.42 -5.80 -13.88
C ALA A 23 -0.01 -6.44 -15.21
N SER A 24 -0.93 -7.41 -15.10
CA SER A 24 -1.80 -7.79 -16.21
C SER A 24 -3.06 -6.92 -16.21
N SER A 25 -3.99 -7.13 -17.15
CA SER A 25 -5.26 -6.37 -17.23
C SER A 25 -6.15 -6.46 -15.98
N THR A 26 -5.77 -7.23 -14.97
CA THR A 26 -6.57 -7.53 -13.77
C THR A 26 -5.85 -7.21 -12.45
N GLY A 27 -4.70 -6.54 -12.45
CA GLY A 27 -3.93 -6.28 -11.21
C GLY A 27 -3.28 -4.88 -11.16
N PRO A 28 -2.72 -4.49 -10.01
CA PRO A 28 -1.91 -3.27 -9.87
C PRO A 28 -0.49 -3.51 -10.36
N ASN A 29 0.20 -2.43 -10.73
CA ASN A 29 1.65 -2.48 -10.82
C ASN A 29 2.24 -2.20 -9.42
N TYR A 30 3.38 -2.76 -9.07
CA TYR A 30 4.05 -2.38 -7.81
C TYR A 30 5.55 -2.62 -7.87
N GLU A 31 6.26 -1.91 -7.01
CA GLU A 31 7.70 -2.04 -6.83
C GLU A 31 8.03 -2.16 -5.33
N VAL A 32 8.99 -3.02 -5.04
CA VAL A 32 9.52 -3.25 -3.69
C VAL A 32 10.91 -2.67 -3.63
N TYR A 33 11.16 -1.88 -2.61
CA TYR A 33 12.43 -1.22 -2.38
C TYR A 33 13.02 -1.69 -1.06
N TYR A 34 14.29 -2.08 -1.11
CA TYR A 34 15.10 -2.17 0.09
C TYR A 34 15.52 -0.77 0.53
N TRP A 35 15.48 -0.53 1.83
CA TRP A 35 15.88 0.72 2.46
C TRP A 35 16.88 0.48 3.58
N ASP A 36 18.00 1.19 3.55
CA ASP A 36 19.11 1.06 4.49
C ASP A 36 18.96 1.89 5.78
N GLY A 37 17.91 2.70 5.88
CA GLY A 37 17.62 3.52 7.06
C GLY A 37 18.11 4.97 7.02
N GLU A 38 18.82 5.42 5.98
CA GLU A 38 19.49 6.75 6.01
C GLU A 38 18.57 7.96 5.75
N VAL A 39 17.38 7.77 5.17
CA VAL A 39 16.47 8.86 4.80
C VAL A 39 15.19 8.78 5.61
N ASP A 40 14.68 9.89 6.14
CA ASP A 40 13.40 9.87 6.85
C ASP A 40 12.24 9.56 5.88
N VAL A 41 11.94 8.26 5.76
CA VAL A 41 10.90 7.75 4.90
C VAL A 41 9.51 8.11 5.40
N ALA A 42 9.34 8.32 6.71
CA ALA A 42 8.08 8.84 7.20
C ALA A 42 7.88 10.28 6.69
N ALA A 43 8.91 11.12 6.70
CA ALA A 43 8.85 12.45 6.10
C ALA A 43 8.68 12.43 4.58
N TRP A 44 9.28 11.47 3.87
CA TRP A 44 9.08 11.30 2.42
C TRP A 44 7.64 10.85 2.11
N ALA A 45 7.16 9.81 2.77
CA ALA A 45 5.80 9.32 2.65
C ALA A 45 4.78 10.39 3.07
N ALA A 46 5.17 11.26 4.02
CA ALA A 46 4.34 12.38 4.44
C ALA A 46 4.15 13.48 3.38
N LYS A 47 4.96 13.49 2.33
CA LYS A 47 4.71 14.35 1.16
C LYS A 47 3.62 13.78 0.26
N GLN A 48 3.36 12.47 0.37
CA GLN A 48 2.33 11.75 -0.33
C GLN A 48 1.11 11.66 0.59
N HIS A 49 0.40 12.78 0.81
CA HIS A 49 -0.85 12.78 1.57
C HIS A 49 -2.05 12.99 0.65
N GLY A 50 -2.89 11.97 0.55
CA GLY A 50 -4.25 12.00 0.05
C GLY A 50 -5.21 11.59 1.15
N GLU A 51 -6.50 11.76 0.91
CA GLU A 51 -7.52 11.30 1.84
C GLU A 51 -7.61 9.76 1.84
N VAL A 52 -7.24 9.12 2.95
CA VAL A 52 -7.50 7.68 3.16
C VAL A 52 -8.86 7.54 3.81
N ARG A 53 -9.74 6.71 3.24
CA ARG A 53 -11.04 6.40 3.83
C ARG A 53 -11.10 4.94 4.28
N GLY A 54 -11.62 4.71 5.48
CA GLY A 54 -11.95 3.37 5.96
C GLY A 54 -13.26 2.86 5.35
N GLN A 55 -13.57 1.60 5.60
CA GLN A 55 -14.81 0.95 5.12
C GLN A 55 -16.10 1.61 5.59
N ASN A 56 -16.06 2.34 6.70
CA ASN A 56 -17.17 3.14 7.20
C ASN A 56 -17.28 4.54 6.55
N GLY A 57 -16.46 4.82 5.53
CA GLY A 57 -16.41 6.10 4.82
C GLY A 57 -15.74 7.24 5.59
N ARG A 58 -15.21 6.99 6.80
CA ARG A 58 -14.50 7.99 7.60
C ARG A 58 -13.06 8.15 7.13
N PHE A 59 -12.53 9.35 7.29
CA PHE A 59 -11.11 9.61 7.07
C PHE A 59 -10.27 8.95 8.15
N LEU A 60 -9.16 8.37 7.73
CA LEU A 60 -8.20 7.73 8.62
C LEU A 60 -6.92 8.56 8.70
N SER A 61 -6.41 8.74 9.91
CA SER A 61 -5.12 9.37 10.15
C SER A 61 -4.00 8.38 9.89
N LEU A 62 -2.99 8.80 9.13
CA LEU A 62 -1.77 8.02 8.91
C LEU A 62 -0.73 8.31 10.03
N PRO A 63 0.13 7.33 10.38
CA PRO A 63 0.19 5.99 9.80
C PRO A 63 -0.90 5.04 10.35
N LEU A 64 -1.31 4.06 9.54
CA LEU A 64 -2.23 2.99 9.95
C LEU A 64 -1.48 1.67 10.09
N ARG A 65 -1.48 1.12 11.31
CA ARG A 65 -0.79 -0.12 11.65
C ARG A 65 -1.71 -1.32 11.44
N TYR A 66 -1.36 -2.23 10.53
CA TYR A 66 -2.05 -3.50 10.29
C TYR A 66 -1.37 -4.65 11.05
N GLY A 67 -2.07 -5.20 12.04
CA GLY A 67 -1.48 -6.14 13.00
C GLY A 67 -0.23 -5.56 13.67
N ASN A 68 0.82 -6.36 13.82
CA ASN A 68 2.16 -5.89 14.20
C ASN A 68 3.13 -5.82 13.01
N ILE A 69 2.63 -5.99 11.79
CA ILE A 69 3.44 -6.38 10.63
C ILE A 69 3.84 -5.16 9.80
N ILE A 70 2.89 -4.31 9.42
CA ILE A 70 3.13 -3.25 8.44
C ILE A 70 2.31 -2.00 8.74
N ASP A 71 2.91 -0.84 8.46
CA ASP A 71 2.27 0.48 8.51
C ASP A 71 1.93 0.94 7.09
N LEU A 72 0.72 1.43 6.86
CA LEU A 72 0.46 2.36 5.76
C LEU A 72 0.93 3.75 6.22
N VAL A 73 1.95 4.31 5.57
CA VAL A 73 2.62 5.56 5.99
C VAL A 73 2.42 6.73 5.03
N GLY A 74 1.95 6.46 3.82
CA GLY A 74 1.72 7.49 2.80
C GLY A 74 0.73 7.02 1.75
N TYR A 75 0.09 7.98 1.11
CA TYR A 75 -1.00 7.74 0.17
C TYR A 75 -1.19 8.90 -0.83
N GLN A 76 -1.34 8.63 -2.12
CA GLN A 76 -1.58 9.69 -3.12
C GLN A 76 -2.56 9.25 -4.20
N ARG A 77 -3.29 10.22 -4.77
CA ARG A 77 -4.09 10.03 -5.98
C ARG A 77 -3.65 10.97 -7.09
N SER A 78 -3.50 10.44 -8.30
CA SER A 78 -3.39 11.21 -9.53
C SER A 78 -4.29 10.61 -10.61
N GLY A 79 -5.43 11.25 -10.87
CA GLY A 79 -6.44 10.71 -11.79
C GLY A 79 -6.93 9.32 -11.38
N LYS A 80 -6.68 8.33 -12.24
CA LYS A 80 -7.05 6.92 -12.04
C LYS A 80 -5.99 6.09 -11.31
N SER A 81 -4.82 6.68 -11.07
CA SER A 81 -3.71 6.03 -10.37
C SER A 81 -3.74 6.39 -8.90
N TRP A 82 -3.74 5.36 -8.05
CA TRP A 82 -3.65 5.50 -6.61
C TRP A 82 -2.39 4.84 -6.11
N TRP A 83 -1.73 5.53 -5.18
CA TRP A 83 -0.43 5.18 -4.68
C TRP A 83 -0.51 4.96 -3.18
N SER A 84 0.09 3.89 -2.70
CA SER A 84 0.22 3.62 -1.27
C SER A 84 1.66 3.29 -0.93
N VAL A 85 2.11 3.82 0.21
CA VAL A 85 3.45 3.59 0.75
C VAL A 85 3.31 2.83 2.06
N TRP A 86 3.94 1.67 2.12
CA TRP A 86 3.90 0.80 3.28
C TRP A 86 5.27 0.56 3.84
N ARG A 87 5.38 0.47 5.16
CA ARG A 87 6.62 0.18 5.87
C ARG A 87 6.46 -1.03 6.77
N VAL A 88 7.31 -2.04 6.58
CA VAL A 88 7.33 -3.23 7.44
C VAL A 88 7.82 -2.83 8.82
N ALA A 89 7.00 -3.12 9.83
CA ALA A 89 7.30 -2.89 11.23
C ALA A 89 7.90 -4.13 11.91
N ALA A 90 7.50 -5.32 11.49
CA ALA A 90 8.00 -6.59 12.01
C ALA A 90 7.99 -7.68 10.93
N PRO A 91 8.81 -8.75 11.07
CA PRO A 91 8.75 -9.89 10.16
C PRO A 91 7.34 -10.50 10.16
N ALA A 92 6.81 -10.75 8.98
CA ALA A 92 5.43 -11.18 8.85
C ALA A 92 5.25 -12.69 9.05
N ASN A 93 6.27 -13.51 8.71
CA ASN A 93 6.40 -14.96 8.95
C ASN A 93 5.16 -15.84 8.64
N THR A 94 4.18 -15.37 7.86
CA THR A 94 2.90 -16.06 7.62
C THR A 94 2.70 -16.51 6.17
N GLY A 95 3.68 -16.32 5.28
CA GLY A 95 3.72 -16.88 3.91
C GLY A 95 2.64 -16.42 2.91
N SER A 96 1.54 -15.83 3.39
CA SER A 96 0.32 -15.62 2.60
C SER A 96 -0.25 -14.21 2.76
N LEU A 97 0.57 -13.17 2.88
CA LEU A 97 0.04 -11.81 2.97
C LEU A 97 0.20 -11.05 1.65
N THR A 98 -0.85 -10.32 1.30
CA THR A 98 -0.87 -9.41 0.14
C THR A 98 -1.33 -8.03 0.55
N LEU A 99 -0.80 -7.01 -0.10
CA LEU A 99 -1.37 -5.67 -0.06
C LEU A 99 -2.45 -5.59 -1.12
N GLY A 100 -3.64 -5.19 -0.69
CA GLY A 100 -4.84 -5.14 -1.52
C GLY A 100 -5.41 -3.73 -1.60
N ALA A 101 -6.04 -3.44 -2.73
CA ALA A 101 -6.67 -2.15 -3.00
C ALA A 101 -8.01 -2.35 -3.73
N HIS A 102 -9.06 -1.74 -3.19
CA HIS A 102 -10.42 -1.79 -3.70
C HIS A 102 -10.89 -0.37 -4.04
N LEU A 103 -11.11 -0.09 -5.31
CA LEU A 103 -11.62 1.20 -5.78
C LEU A 103 -13.15 1.17 -5.86
N TYR A 104 -13.78 2.04 -5.08
CA TYR A 104 -15.23 2.21 -5.09
C TYR A 104 -15.62 3.34 -6.03
N THR A 105 -16.36 3.04 -7.10
CA THR A 105 -16.88 4.02 -8.08
C THR A 105 -18.33 4.43 -7.80
N GLY A 106 -19.08 3.60 -7.07
CA GLY A 106 -20.50 3.79 -6.76
C GLY A 106 -21.02 2.66 -5.86
N ASP A 107 -22.25 2.21 -6.11
CA ASP A 107 -22.91 1.14 -5.35
C ASP A 107 -22.63 -0.27 -5.90
N GLU A 108 -21.89 -0.36 -7.01
CA GLU A 108 -21.43 -1.62 -7.59
C GLU A 108 -20.24 -2.21 -6.80
N ALA A 109 -19.92 -3.47 -7.11
CA ALA A 109 -18.74 -4.11 -6.54
C ALA A 109 -17.47 -3.29 -6.89
N PRO A 110 -16.53 -3.13 -5.95
CA PRO A 110 -15.33 -2.34 -6.21
C PRO A 110 -14.45 -2.98 -7.26
N LEU A 111 -13.70 -2.15 -8.00
CA LEU A 111 -12.59 -2.65 -8.81
C LEU A 111 -11.47 -3.07 -7.87
N VAL A 112 -10.97 -4.29 -8.04
CA VAL A 112 -9.97 -4.89 -7.17
C VAL A 112 -8.59 -4.82 -7.81
N ALA A 113 -7.59 -4.49 -7.01
CA ALA A 113 -6.20 -4.49 -7.38
C ALA A 113 -5.38 -5.07 -6.21
N ASP A 114 -5.14 -6.37 -6.26
CA ASP A 114 -4.32 -7.08 -5.30
C ASP A 114 -3.00 -7.49 -5.93
N GLY A 115 -1.91 -7.43 -5.17
CA GLY A 115 -0.68 -8.02 -5.63
C GLY A 115 0.50 -7.78 -4.73
N LEU A 116 0.99 -8.85 -4.12
CA LEU A 116 2.39 -9.01 -3.78
C LEU A 116 2.88 -10.39 -4.23
N GLY A 117 3.78 -10.39 -5.20
CA GLY A 117 4.59 -11.53 -5.64
C GLY A 117 5.89 -11.63 -4.86
N TYR A 118 6.10 -10.75 -3.89
CA TYR A 118 7.17 -10.79 -2.90
C TYR A 118 6.58 -11.32 -1.59
N THR A 119 6.92 -12.56 -1.24
CA THR A 119 6.24 -13.26 -0.16
C THR A 119 6.55 -12.62 1.19
N SER A 120 5.59 -12.68 2.11
CA SER A 120 5.71 -12.01 3.42
C SER A 120 6.81 -12.59 4.31
N GLU A 121 7.32 -13.78 3.99
CA GLU A 121 8.50 -14.39 4.61
C GLU A 121 9.80 -13.63 4.29
N GLN A 122 9.83 -12.92 3.16
CA GLN A 122 11.01 -12.18 2.72
C GLN A 122 11.03 -10.73 3.25
N TRP A 123 9.94 -10.28 3.88
CA TRP A 123 9.81 -8.93 4.39
C TRP A 123 10.68 -8.73 5.63
N GLN A 124 11.54 -7.72 5.58
CA GLN A 124 12.38 -7.30 6.69
C GLN A 124 11.83 -6.01 7.33
N PRO A 125 11.93 -5.84 8.66
CA PRO A 125 11.62 -4.56 9.29
C PRO A 125 12.39 -3.42 8.62
N GLY A 126 11.65 -2.37 8.23
CA GLY A 126 12.18 -1.24 7.47
C GLY A 126 11.95 -1.33 5.96
N ASP A 127 11.64 -2.50 5.39
CA ASP A 127 11.32 -2.61 3.97
C ASP A 127 10.14 -1.71 3.58
N LEU A 128 10.20 -1.19 2.35
CA LEU A 128 9.17 -0.31 1.79
C LEU A 128 8.52 -0.90 0.56
N PHE A 129 7.20 -0.87 0.59
CA PHE A 129 6.37 -1.22 -0.56
C PHE A 129 5.73 0.05 -1.10
N VAL A 130 5.99 0.35 -2.37
CA VAL A 130 5.31 1.42 -3.09
C VAL A 130 4.43 0.75 -4.14
N GLN A 131 3.12 0.78 -3.90
CA GLN A 131 2.14 0.15 -4.78
C GLN A 131 1.43 1.22 -5.60
N MET A 132 1.37 1.02 -6.92
CA MET A 132 0.54 1.83 -7.83
C MET A 132 -0.64 0.98 -8.34
N SER A 133 -1.81 1.29 -7.84
CA SER A 133 -3.05 0.73 -8.36
C SER A 133 -3.60 1.65 -9.44
N GLU A 134 -3.45 1.25 -10.71
CA GLU A 134 -4.06 1.93 -11.84
C GLU A 134 -5.40 1.27 -12.17
N PHE A 135 -6.46 2.07 -12.26
CA PHE A 135 -7.80 1.59 -12.54
C PHE A 135 -8.30 2.08 -13.90
N GLY A 136 -9.24 1.35 -14.49
CA GLY A 136 -9.88 1.74 -15.76
C GLY A 136 -10.72 3.01 -15.64
N GLU A 137 -11.10 3.42 -14.42
CA GLU A 137 -12.02 4.51 -14.14
C GLU A 137 -11.56 5.37 -12.96
N ASN A 138 -12.15 6.56 -12.83
CA ASN A 138 -11.98 7.38 -11.62
C ASN A 138 -12.91 6.85 -10.53
N GLY A 139 -12.38 6.53 -9.36
CA GLY A 139 -13.20 6.16 -8.20
C GLY A 139 -13.44 7.31 -7.24
N ARG A 140 -14.39 7.09 -6.33
CA ARG A 140 -14.74 8.00 -5.23
C ARG A 140 -13.73 7.89 -4.10
N TYR A 141 -13.42 6.66 -3.69
CA TYR A 141 -12.43 6.38 -2.65
C TYR A 141 -11.82 5.00 -2.85
N LEU A 142 -10.64 4.80 -2.25
CA LEU A 142 -9.96 3.52 -2.18
C LEU A 142 -10.10 2.96 -0.76
N ASP A 143 -10.43 1.68 -0.65
CA ASP A 143 -10.17 0.90 0.55
C ASP A 143 -8.92 0.06 0.31
N THR A 144 -7.90 0.16 1.18
CA THR A 144 -6.64 -0.58 1.00
C THR A 144 -6.18 -1.18 2.32
N GLY A 145 -5.51 -2.32 2.28
CA GLY A 145 -5.15 -3.05 3.49
C GLY A 145 -4.21 -4.22 3.26
N LEU A 146 -3.86 -4.86 4.37
CA LEU A 146 -3.15 -6.13 4.39
C LEU A 146 -4.16 -7.28 4.46
N TYR A 147 -4.05 -8.25 3.56
CA TYR A 147 -4.99 -9.37 3.44
C TYR A 147 -4.24 -10.69 3.50
N ASP A 148 -4.88 -11.70 4.08
CA ASP A 148 -4.48 -13.08 3.88
C ASP A 148 -4.89 -13.51 2.45
N TYR A 149 -3.91 -13.88 1.65
CA TYR A 149 -4.05 -14.24 0.25
C TYR A 149 -4.84 -15.54 0.05
N THR A 150 -4.83 -16.44 1.03
CA THR A 150 -5.53 -17.73 0.94
C THR A 150 -7.02 -17.58 1.22
N THR A 151 -7.37 -16.74 2.20
CA THR A 151 -8.75 -16.58 2.71
C THR A 151 -9.42 -15.31 2.22
N GLY A 152 -8.66 -14.35 1.69
CA GLY A 152 -9.13 -13.01 1.33
C GLY A 152 -9.47 -12.15 2.54
N GLN A 153 -9.20 -12.59 3.77
CA GLN A 153 -9.55 -11.84 4.98
C GLN A 153 -8.57 -10.70 5.20
N ARG A 154 -9.12 -9.49 5.39
CA ARG A 154 -8.33 -8.31 5.77
C ARG A 154 -7.88 -8.40 7.22
N LEU A 155 -6.62 -8.09 7.49
CA LEU A 155 -6.13 -7.91 8.84
C LEU A 155 -6.68 -6.59 9.40
N THR A 156 -7.04 -6.61 10.69
CA THR A 156 -7.45 -5.40 11.40
C THR A 156 -6.27 -4.45 11.55
N TYR A 157 -6.55 -3.16 11.42
CA TYR A 157 -5.62 -2.13 11.82
C TYR A 157 -6.00 -1.60 13.20
N ALA A 158 -5.00 -1.26 14.01
CA ALA A 158 -5.22 -0.50 15.22
C ALA A 158 -5.54 0.94 14.82
N SER A 159 -6.77 1.40 15.06
CA SER A 159 -7.07 2.82 15.01
C SER A 159 -6.31 3.50 16.16
N PRO A 160 -5.66 4.67 15.94
CA PRO A 160 -5.01 5.41 17.03
C PRO A 160 -6.00 5.95 18.08
N GLU A 161 -7.30 5.82 17.85
CA GLU A 161 -8.33 6.03 18.87
C GLU A 161 -8.89 4.68 19.29
N GLY A 162 -8.64 4.32 20.55
CA GLY A 162 -9.32 3.20 21.18
C GLY A 162 -10.80 3.50 21.22
N ASP A 163 -11.58 2.80 20.40
CA ASP A 163 -12.98 2.58 20.72
C ASP A 163 -12.99 1.61 21.91
N GLY A 164 -12.98 2.20 23.11
CA GLY A 164 -13.38 1.49 24.31
C GLY A 164 -14.85 1.14 24.20
N ASP A 165 -15.13 -0.14 24.42
CA ASP A 165 -16.28 -0.60 25.20
C ASP A 165 -15.81 -1.76 26.09
#